data_AF-A0A2V3VAD9-F1
#
_entry.id   AF-A0A2V3VAD9-F1
#
_cell.length_a   1.000
_cell.length_b   1.000
_cell.length_c   1.000
_cell.angle_alpha   90.00
_cell.angle_beta   90.00
_cell.angle_gamma   90.00
#
_symmetry.space_group_name_H-M   'P 1'
#
loop_
_entity.id
_entity.type
_entity.pdbx_description
1 polymer ?
#
loop_
_entity_poly.entity_id
_entity_poly.type
_entity_poly.pdbx_seq_one_letter_code
_entity_poly.pdbx_strand_id
1 'polypeptide(L)'
;MVRPQRSVISPLAWLAAALAGIAAPTLAMVMLADAPAPLVFFGGPILSLGLMGSGMIAAAIAARLWVGIALALLTAAGLVLLAGALGMSLLPHPVSTVLAFAIAGFSFAARGKLFARSAADKGWWIALFVVAGEAAMLLTAAAMPGALPDWLLVLLPAQWASMAIQTALTGTGTRAASSALIALAGTGAVTLLVARLWPRRWPYALMFSAWLGLSALVWHRPAPPMPAPTPPNAQSEQRLMQPSVGIAQAHAAAEPSVPVVRGGRAIALPPAD
;
A
#
# COMPACT_ATOMS: atom_id res chain seq x y z
N MET A 1 -15.35 29.07 -26.21
CA MET A 1 -14.83 29.85 -25.07
C MET A 1 -15.60 29.46 -23.81
N VAL A 2 -15.00 28.66 -22.92
CA VAL A 2 -15.61 28.34 -21.61
C VAL A 2 -15.15 29.43 -20.64
N ARG A 3 -16.07 30.21 -20.08
CA ARG A 3 -15.73 31.21 -19.06
C ARG A 3 -15.04 30.50 -17.88
N PRO A 4 -13.94 31.04 -17.33
CA PRO A 4 -13.39 30.51 -16.09
C PRO A 4 -14.43 30.72 -14.99
N GLN A 5 -15.13 29.65 -14.60
CA GLN A 5 -15.90 29.65 -13.37
C GLN A 5 -14.92 29.92 -12.23
N ARG A 6 -15.13 31.02 -11.50
CA ARG A 6 -14.47 31.25 -10.23
C ARG A 6 -14.98 30.17 -9.28
N SER A 7 -14.13 29.20 -8.93
CA SER A 7 -14.44 28.20 -7.92
C SER A 7 -14.69 28.94 -6.62
N VAL A 8 -15.94 28.99 -6.17
CA VAL A 8 -16.25 29.44 -4.82
C VAL A 8 -15.58 28.43 -3.89
N ILE A 9 -14.58 28.89 -3.14
CA ILE A 9 -13.89 28.06 -2.15
C ILE A 9 -14.94 27.61 -1.14
N SER A 10 -15.30 26.33 -1.15
CA SER A 10 -16.28 25.76 -0.21
C SER A 10 -15.55 25.33 1.08
N PRO A 11 -15.80 26.00 2.22
CA PRO A 11 -15.18 25.62 3.49
C PRO A 11 -15.53 24.18 3.90
N LEU A 12 -16.75 23.75 3.60
CA LEU A 12 -17.23 22.39 3.85
C LEU A 12 -16.41 21.34 3.10
N ALA A 13 -16.01 21.64 1.86
CA ALA A 13 -15.22 20.70 1.07
C ALA A 13 -13.81 20.54 1.65
N TRP A 14 -13.19 21.63 2.09
CA TRP A 14 -11.89 21.59 2.77
C TRP A 14 -11.96 20.88 4.13
N LEU A 15 -13.05 21.10 4.89
CA LEU A 15 -13.32 20.35 6.11
C LEU A 15 -13.43 18.85 5.82
N ALA A 16 -14.16 18.46 4.76
CA ALA A 16 -14.27 17.06 4.36
C ALA A 16 -12.90 16.45 3.99
N ALA A 17 -12.06 17.19 3.26
CA ALA A 17 -10.70 16.75 2.95
C ALA A 17 -9.84 16.57 4.22
N ALA A 18 -9.95 17.49 5.19
CA ALA A 18 -9.23 17.39 6.47
C ALA A 18 -9.75 16.21 7.32
N LEU A 19 -11.07 16.01 7.38
CA LEU A 19 -11.67 14.91 8.13
C LEU A 19 -11.28 13.55 7.54
N ALA A 20 -11.46 13.38 6.23
CA ALA A 20 -11.16 12.11 5.55
C ALA A 20 -9.66 11.84 5.42
N GLY A 21 -8.87 12.88 5.15
CA GLY A 21 -7.43 12.75 4.92
C GLY A 21 -6.58 12.73 6.18
N ILE A 22 -7.01 13.41 7.25
CA ILE A 22 -6.18 13.61 8.46
C ILE A 22 -6.89 13.07 9.69
N ALA A 23 -8.07 13.57 10.03
CA ALA A 23 -8.71 13.26 11.32
C ALA A 23 -9.03 11.77 11.47
N ALA A 24 -9.66 11.15 10.46
CA ALA A 24 -10.01 9.73 10.51
C ALA A 24 -8.77 8.80 10.53
N PRO A 25 -7.74 8.97 9.67
CA PRO A 25 -6.52 8.18 9.77
C PRO A 25 -5.76 8.39 11.08
N THR A 26 -5.73 9.62 11.61
CA THR A 26 -5.10 9.94 12.90
C THR A 26 -5.81 9.22 14.04
N LEU A 27 -7.14 9.29 14.07
CA LEU A 27 -7.94 8.59 15.06
C LEU A 27 -7.71 7.07 14.98
N ALA A 28 -7.66 6.50 13.77
CA ALA A 28 -7.36 5.08 13.57
C ALA A 28 -5.98 4.71 14.11
N MET A 29 -4.94 5.52 13.86
CA MET A 29 -3.60 5.29 14.42
C MET A 29 -3.59 5.37 15.95
N VAL A 30 -4.29 6.35 16.53
CA VAL A 30 -4.38 6.49 17.99
C VAL A 30 -5.09 5.29 18.61
N MET A 31 -6.20 4.83 18.02
CA MET A 31 -6.93 3.64 18.50
C MET A 31 -6.12 2.34 18.38
N LEU A 32 -5.11 2.30 17.50
CA LEU A 32 -4.24 1.15 17.27
C LEU A 32 -2.87 1.28 17.93
N ALA A 33 -2.59 2.37 18.66
CA ALA A 33 -1.26 2.66 19.20
C ALA A 33 -0.73 1.54 20.12
N ASP A 34 -1.61 0.96 20.93
CA ASP A 34 -1.26 -0.10 21.88
C ASP A 34 -1.33 -1.52 21.27
N ALA A 35 -1.79 -1.65 20.02
CA ALA A 35 -1.88 -2.95 19.37
C ALA A 35 -0.48 -3.46 18.97
N PRO A 36 -0.23 -4.78 18.98
CA PRO A 36 1.04 -5.33 18.54
C PRO A 36 1.22 -5.15 17.02
N ALA A 37 2.30 -4.45 16.62
CA ALA A 37 2.68 -4.21 15.23
C ALA A 37 1.55 -3.64 14.33
N PRO A 38 0.92 -2.52 14.71
CA PRO A 38 -0.31 -2.03 14.09
C PRO A 38 -0.11 -1.66 12.62
N LEU A 39 1.04 -1.08 12.28
CA LEU A 39 1.37 -0.71 10.90
C LEU A 39 1.61 -1.91 9.99
N VAL A 40 1.94 -3.09 10.53
CA VAL A 40 2.15 -4.31 9.73
C VAL A 40 0.83 -4.86 9.20
N PHE A 41 -0.28 -4.56 9.88
CA PHE A 41 -1.61 -5.06 9.53
C PHE A 41 -2.51 -3.98 8.90
N PHE A 42 -2.42 -2.74 9.40
CA PHE A 42 -3.37 -1.67 9.03
C PHE A 42 -2.71 -0.44 8.40
N GLY A 43 -1.38 -0.40 8.29
CA GLY A 43 -0.65 0.77 7.79
C GLY A 43 -1.05 1.15 6.36
N GLY A 44 -1.16 0.18 5.47
CA GLY A 44 -1.56 0.35 4.06
C GLY A 44 -2.95 0.97 3.92
N PRO A 45 -4.02 0.37 4.47
CA PRO A 45 -5.36 0.95 4.45
C PRO A 45 -5.43 2.36 5.06
N ILE A 46 -4.83 2.58 6.23
CA ILE A 46 -4.90 3.89 6.91
C ILE A 46 -4.23 4.98 6.07
N LEU A 47 -3.00 4.72 5.60
CA LEU A 47 -2.24 5.70 4.82
C LEU A 47 -2.86 5.92 3.43
N SER A 48 -3.33 4.85 2.77
CA SER A 48 -3.95 4.96 1.45
C SER A 48 -5.24 5.77 1.49
N LEU A 49 -6.09 5.57 2.51
CA LEU A 49 -7.30 6.36 2.71
C LEU A 49 -6.98 7.82 3.05
N GLY A 50 -5.93 8.07 3.85
CA GLY A 50 -5.43 9.44 4.10
C GLY A 50 -5.00 10.15 2.82
N LEU A 51 -4.14 9.51 2.03
CA LEU A 51 -3.69 9.98 0.70
C LEU A 51 -4.86 10.23 -0.26
N MET A 52 -5.84 9.32 -0.27
CA MET A 52 -7.02 9.41 -1.12
C MET A 52 -7.94 10.54 -0.69
N GLY A 53 -8.22 10.66 0.61
CA GLY A 53 -9.04 11.71 1.20
C GLY A 53 -8.47 13.10 0.93
N SER A 54 -7.21 13.35 1.32
CA SER A 54 -6.61 14.66 1.10
C SER A 54 -6.31 14.93 -0.38
N GLY A 55 -5.76 13.97 -1.10
CA GLY A 55 -5.34 14.14 -2.49
C GLY A 55 -6.49 14.27 -3.48
N MET A 56 -7.46 13.35 -3.41
CA MET A 56 -8.57 13.32 -4.35
C MET A 56 -9.56 14.45 -4.09
N ILE A 57 -9.94 14.68 -2.82
CA ILE A 57 -10.90 15.73 -2.48
C ILE A 57 -10.26 17.11 -2.75
N ALA A 58 -9.00 17.34 -2.37
CA ALA A 58 -8.38 18.64 -2.63
C ALA A 58 -8.15 18.91 -4.12
N ALA A 59 -7.77 17.91 -4.92
CA ALA A 59 -7.71 18.07 -6.38
C ALA A 59 -9.09 18.38 -6.98
N ALA A 60 -10.15 17.79 -6.44
CA ALA A 60 -11.52 18.03 -6.87
C ALA A 60 -12.02 19.45 -6.51
N ILE A 61 -11.60 19.98 -5.35
CA ILE A 61 -11.93 21.35 -4.93
C ILE A 61 -11.14 22.38 -5.75
N ALA A 62 -9.83 22.21 -5.82
CA ALA A 62 -8.93 23.19 -6.42
C ALA A 62 -8.91 23.14 -7.96
N ALA A 63 -9.51 22.10 -8.56
CA ALA A 63 -9.41 21.76 -9.98
C ALA A 63 -7.95 21.70 -10.51
N ARG A 64 -6.99 21.49 -9.61
CA ARG A 64 -5.55 21.54 -9.85
C ARG A 64 -4.90 20.25 -9.37
N LEU A 65 -4.25 19.55 -10.29
CA LEU A 65 -3.58 18.28 -10.02
C LEU A 65 -2.52 18.42 -8.92
N TRP A 66 -1.66 19.45 -9.05
CA TRP A 66 -0.53 19.63 -8.15
C TRP A 66 -0.94 19.94 -6.71
N VAL A 67 -2.09 20.58 -6.49
CA VAL A 67 -2.62 20.85 -5.14
C VAL A 67 -2.99 19.55 -4.44
N GLY A 68 -3.68 18.64 -5.15
CA GLY A 68 -3.99 17.32 -4.62
C GLY A 68 -2.74 16.49 -4.36
N ILE A 69 -1.76 16.48 -5.28
CA ILE A 69 -0.50 15.76 -5.07
C ILE A 69 0.23 16.30 -3.84
N ALA A 70 0.39 17.62 -3.74
CA ALA A 70 1.09 18.25 -2.61
C ALA A 70 0.42 17.90 -1.28
N LEU A 71 -0.91 18.00 -1.19
CA LEU A 71 -1.64 17.68 0.02
C LEU A 71 -1.63 16.18 0.35
N ALA A 72 -1.72 15.31 -0.65
CA ALA A 72 -1.56 13.87 -0.45
C ALA A 72 -0.20 13.54 0.19
N LEU A 73 0.88 14.09 -0.37
CA LEU A 73 2.23 13.85 0.12
C LEU A 73 2.47 14.48 1.50
N LEU A 74 1.94 15.68 1.75
CA LEU A 74 2.00 16.31 3.08
C LEU A 74 1.24 15.49 4.13
N THR A 75 0.04 14.99 3.78
CA THR A 75 -0.73 14.09 4.65
C THR A 75 0.05 12.81 4.93
N ALA A 76 0.61 12.17 3.90
CA ALA A 76 1.41 10.96 4.09
C ALA A 76 2.62 11.20 4.99
N ALA A 77 3.37 12.29 4.76
CA ALA A 77 4.48 12.67 5.62
C ALA A 77 4.03 12.93 7.06
N GLY A 78 2.93 13.67 7.26
CA GLY A 78 2.37 13.94 8.58
C GLY A 78 1.93 12.68 9.33
N LEU A 79 1.24 11.76 8.65
CA LEU A 79 0.81 10.49 9.24
C LEU A 79 1.99 9.56 9.56
N VAL A 80 3.03 9.55 8.73
CA VAL A 80 4.27 8.82 9.00
C VAL A 80 4.98 9.39 10.23
N LEU A 81 5.09 10.71 10.34
CA LEU A 81 5.67 11.36 11.52
C LEU A 81 4.86 11.08 12.78
N LEU A 82 3.53 11.14 12.69
CA LEU A 82 2.63 10.79 13.79
C LEU A 82 2.82 9.34 14.23
N ALA A 83 2.89 8.39 13.29
CA ALA A 83 3.10 6.99 13.61
C ALA A 83 4.44 6.78 14.37
N GLY A 84 5.48 7.52 14.00
CA GLY A 84 6.74 7.53 14.74
C GLY A 84 6.63 8.12 16.14
N ALA A 85 5.87 9.21 16.30
CA ALA A 85 5.59 9.79 17.62
C ALA A 85 4.79 8.84 18.53
N LEU A 86 3.97 7.96 17.93
CA LEU A 86 3.24 6.89 18.63
C LEU A 86 4.09 5.64 18.89
N GLY A 87 5.39 5.65 18.56
CA GLY A 87 6.28 4.50 18.77
C GLY A 87 6.07 3.35 17.80
N MET A 88 5.31 3.54 16.72
CA MET A 88 5.13 2.52 15.69
C MET A 88 6.41 2.45 14.83
N SER A 89 7.02 1.26 14.74
CA SER A 89 8.26 1.06 13.97
C SER A 89 8.07 1.47 12.50
N LEU A 90 9.00 2.27 11.99
CA LEU A 90 8.86 2.99 10.73
C LEU A 90 9.75 2.43 9.62
N LEU A 91 9.14 2.35 8.42
CA LEU A 91 9.76 2.40 7.09
C LEU A 91 11.03 1.54 6.89
N PRO A 92 10.90 0.21 6.74
CA PRO A 92 12.03 -0.64 6.37
C PRO A 92 12.66 -0.22 5.02
N HIS A 93 11.85 0.28 4.07
CA HIS A 93 12.29 0.69 2.74
C HIS A 93 11.82 2.10 2.37
N PRO A 94 12.53 3.16 2.76
CA PRO A 94 12.07 4.54 2.58
C PRO A 94 11.84 4.90 1.10
N VAL A 95 12.72 4.45 0.20
CA VAL A 95 12.58 4.70 -1.25
C VAL A 95 11.30 4.06 -1.80
N SER A 96 11.02 2.82 -1.41
CA SER A 96 9.82 2.11 -1.83
C SER A 96 8.54 2.79 -1.34
N THR A 97 8.56 3.29 -0.11
CA THR A 97 7.41 3.99 0.47
C THR A 97 7.18 5.34 -0.21
N VAL A 98 8.24 6.12 -0.46
CA VAL A 98 8.13 7.39 -1.20
C VAL A 98 7.56 7.15 -2.60
N LEU A 99 8.02 6.10 -3.30
CA LEU A 99 7.49 5.74 -4.61
C LEU A 99 6.00 5.37 -4.54
N ALA A 100 5.60 4.55 -3.57
CA ALA A 100 4.21 4.16 -3.37
C ALA A 100 3.31 5.38 -3.09
N PHE A 101 3.76 6.30 -2.22
CA PHE A 101 3.04 7.54 -1.93
C PHE A 101 2.95 8.46 -3.15
N ALA A 102 4.02 8.61 -3.92
CA ALA A 102 4.02 9.43 -5.13
C ALA A 102 3.03 8.90 -6.17
N ILE A 103 3.05 7.58 -6.43
CA ILE A 103 2.16 6.95 -7.41
C ILE A 103 0.70 6.98 -6.93
N ALA A 104 0.43 6.64 -5.67
CA ALA A 104 -0.91 6.68 -5.10
C ALA A 104 -1.46 8.12 -5.09
N GLY A 105 -0.68 9.08 -4.58
CA GLY A 105 -1.05 10.50 -4.54
C GLY A 105 -1.33 11.08 -5.94
N PHE A 106 -0.49 10.76 -6.93
CA PHE A 106 -0.73 11.10 -8.33
C PHE A 106 -2.05 10.52 -8.85
N SER A 107 -2.28 9.23 -8.62
CA SER A 107 -3.47 8.50 -9.09
C SER A 107 -4.75 9.08 -8.48
N PHE A 108 -4.78 9.33 -7.17
CA PHE A 108 -5.93 9.93 -6.48
C PHE A 108 -6.17 11.38 -6.91
N ALA A 109 -5.12 12.20 -7.00
CA ALA A 109 -5.25 13.58 -7.45
C ALA A 109 -5.72 13.67 -8.92
N ALA A 110 -5.30 12.74 -9.78
CA ALA A 110 -5.79 12.64 -11.16
C ALA A 110 -7.30 12.39 -11.22
N ARG A 111 -7.81 11.44 -10.41
CA ARG A 111 -9.25 11.16 -10.29
C ARG A 111 -10.02 12.37 -9.76
N GLY A 112 -9.51 13.02 -8.72
CA GLY A 112 -10.12 14.23 -8.16
C GLY A 112 -10.24 15.35 -9.20
N LYS A 113 -9.19 15.57 -9.98
CA LYS A 113 -9.21 16.53 -11.09
C LYS A 113 -10.24 16.17 -12.18
N LEU A 114 -10.40 14.88 -12.48
CA LEU A 114 -11.45 14.44 -13.41
C LEU A 114 -12.84 14.75 -12.87
N PHE A 115 -13.07 14.55 -11.56
CA PHE A 115 -14.36 14.89 -10.94
C PHE A 115 -14.65 16.39 -10.99
N ALA A 116 -13.66 17.24 -10.74
CA ALA A 116 -13.77 18.69 -10.92
C ALA A 116 -14.18 19.04 -12.37
N ARG A 117 -13.57 18.39 -13.36
CA ARG A 117 -13.92 18.61 -14.78
C ARG A 117 -15.35 18.16 -15.11
N SER A 118 -15.80 17.07 -14.51
CA SER A 118 -17.04 16.38 -14.91
C SER A 118 -18.29 16.95 -14.23
N ALA A 119 -18.15 17.48 -13.02
CA ALA A 119 -19.26 18.02 -12.22
C ALA A 119 -19.02 19.47 -11.71
N ALA A 120 -18.01 20.16 -12.24
CA ALA A 120 -17.65 21.54 -11.87
C ALA A 120 -17.55 21.70 -10.34
N ASP A 121 -18.26 22.67 -9.76
CA ASP A 121 -18.26 22.98 -8.33
C ASP A 121 -18.76 21.85 -7.43
N LYS A 122 -19.36 20.80 -8.00
CA LYS A 122 -19.85 19.61 -7.29
C LYS A 122 -18.89 18.41 -7.38
N GLY A 123 -17.74 18.54 -8.05
CA GLY A 123 -16.77 17.44 -8.20
C GLY A 123 -16.28 16.86 -6.88
N TRP A 124 -16.18 17.69 -5.84
CA TRP A 124 -15.76 17.25 -4.51
C TRP A 124 -16.77 16.32 -3.82
N TRP A 125 -18.08 16.41 -4.14
CA TRP A 125 -19.08 15.47 -3.63
C TRP A 125 -18.83 14.06 -4.17
N ILE A 126 -18.52 13.96 -5.47
CA ILE A 126 -18.16 12.68 -6.10
C ILE A 126 -16.91 12.11 -5.40
N ALA A 127 -15.89 12.94 -5.20
CA ALA A 127 -14.69 12.53 -4.48
C ALA A 127 -15.03 11.99 -3.08
N LEU A 128 -15.85 12.72 -2.30
CA LEU A 128 -16.25 12.33 -0.96
C LEU A 128 -16.98 10.97 -0.94
N PHE A 129 -17.96 10.77 -1.82
CA PHE A 129 -18.68 9.49 -1.90
C PHE A 129 -17.78 8.33 -2.29
N VAL A 130 -16.83 8.55 -3.20
CA VAL A 130 -15.86 7.52 -3.57
C VAL A 130 -14.93 7.20 -2.39
N VAL A 131 -14.38 8.21 -1.71
CA VAL A 131 -13.55 7.99 -0.50
C VAL A 131 -14.32 7.22 0.57
N ALA A 132 -15.55 7.64 0.87
CA ALA A 132 -16.39 6.99 1.89
C ALA A 132 -16.74 5.55 1.50
N GLY A 133 -17.07 5.30 0.23
CA GLY A 133 -17.38 3.96 -0.28
C GLY A 133 -16.17 3.03 -0.21
N GLU A 134 -14.99 3.48 -0.64
CA GLU A 134 -13.76 2.69 -0.55
C GLU A 134 -13.35 2.46 0.90
N ALA A 135 -13.47 3.46 1.77
CA ALA A 135 -13.22 3.32 3.20
C ALA A 135 -14.15 2.28 3.84
N ALA A 136 -15.44 2.30 3.49
CA ALA A 136 -16.40 1.32 3.99
C ALA A 136 -16.07 -0.10 3.53
N MET A 137 -15.68 -0.29 2.26
CA MET A 137 -15.27 -1.60 1.74
C MET A 137 -14.00 -2.11 2.42
N LEU A 138 -12.97 -1.26 2.58
CA LEU A 138 -11.73 -1.64 3.26
C LEU A 138 -11.95 -1.93 4.75
N LEU A 139 -12.77 -1.14 5.43
CA LEU A 139 -13.14 -1.38 6.82
C LEU A 139 -13.89 -2.70 6.97
N THR A 140 -14.83 -2.99 6.06
CA THR A 140 -15.58 -4.26 6.06
C THR A 140 -14.63 -5.43 5.84
N ALA A 141 -13.72 -5.34 4.87
CA ALA A 141 -12.72 -6.38 4.61
C ALA A 141 -11.77 -6.60 5.81
N ALA A 142 -11.43 -5.54 6.54
CA ALA A 142 -10.58 -5.62 7.73
C ALA A 142 -11.32 -6.19 8.95
N ALA A 143 -12.56 -5.79 9.17
CA ALA A 143 -13.37 -6.22 10.31
C ALA A 143 -13.95 -7.64 10.14
N MET A 144 -14.26 -8.01 8.90
CA MET A 144 -14.87 -9.31 8.55
C MET A 144 -14.13 -9.92 7.35
N PRO A 145 -12.95 -10.54 7.56
CA PRO A 145 -12.21 -11.20 6.50
C PRO A 145 -13.08 -12.24 5.76
N GLY A 146 -13.13 -12.16 4.43
CA GLY A 146 -13.94 -13.04 3.59
C GLY A 146 -15.41 -12.61 3.39
N ALA A 147 -15.88 -11.53 4.04
CA ALA A 147 -17.24 -11.01 3.83
C ALA A 147 -17.42 -10.34 2.45
N LEU A 148 -16.33 -9.79 1.89
CA LEU A 148 -16.32 -9.22 0.54
C LEU A 148 -15.59 -10.17 -0.41
N PRO A 149 -16.09 -10.36 -1.63
CA PRO A 149 -15.42 -11.21 -2.59
C PRO A 149 -14.14 -10.54 -3.10
N ASP A 150 -13.08 -11.32 -3.32
CA ASP A 150 -11.77 -10.80 -3.72
C ASP A 150 -11.83 -10.00 -5.03
N TRP A 151 -12.71 -10.39 -5.97
CA TRP A 151 -12.85 -9.68 -7.24
C TRP A 151 -13.28 -8.24 -7.03
N LEU A 152 -14.05 -7.95 -5.98
CA LEU A 152 -14.46 -6.60 -5.62
C LEU A 152 -13.26 -5.83 -5.06
N LEU A 153 -12.47 -6.44 -4.19
CA LEU A 153 -11.26 -5.83 -3.60
C LEU A 153 -10.24 -5.44 -4.67
N VAL A 154 -10.12 -6.24 -5.73
CA VAL A 154 -9.22 -5.95 -6.85
C VAL A 154 -9.72 -4.81 -7.74
N LEU A 155 -10.99 -4.40 -7.62
CA LEU A 155 -11.51 -3.22 -8.31
C LEU A 155 -11.20 -1.91 -7.55
N LEU A 156 -10.79 -1.96 -6.29
CA LEU A 156 -10.61 -0.78 -5.42
C LEU A 156 -9.22 -0.12 -5.59
N PRO A 157 -9.12 1.13 -6.10
CA PRO A 157 -7.88 1.90 -6.09
C PRO A 157 -7.23 2.06 -4.72
N ALA A 158 -8.02 2.26 -3.66
CA ALA A 158 -7.52 2.33 -2.29
C ALA A 158 -6.92 0.98 -1.85
N GLN A 159 -7.45 -0.14 -2.33
CA GLN A 159 -6.85 -1.45 -2.07
C GLN A 159 -5.51 -1.61 -2.80
N TRP A 160 -5.39 -1.13 -4.04
CA TRP A 160 -4.09 -1.14 -4.76
C TRP A 160 -3.04 -0.32 -4.02
N ALA A 161 -3.43 0.88 -3.56
CA ALA A 161 -2.55 1.73 -2.76
C ALA A 161 -2.22 1.07 -1.41
N SER A 162 -3.20 0.43 -0.76
CA SER A 162 -2.99 -0.32 0.48
C SER A 162 -1.94 -1.40 0.29
N MET A 163 -2.05 -2.23 -0.76
CA MET A 163 -1.07 -3.27 -1.06
C MET A 163 0.33 -2.69 -1.32
N ALA A 164 0.43 -1.64 -2.13
CA ALA A 164 1.71 -1.01 -2.46
C ALA A 164 2.39 -0.36 -1.24
N ILE A 165 1.63 0.29 -0.38
CA ILE A 165 2.14 0.91 0.85
C ILE A 165 2.49 -0.17 1.86
N GLN A 166 1.63 -1.17 2.05
CA GLN A 166 1.84 -2.24 3.02
C GLN A 166 3.11 -3.03 2.69
N THR A 167 3.31 -3.41 1.41
CA THR A 167 4.53 -4.11 0.97
C THR A 167 5.81 -3.28 1.12
N ALA A 168 5.71 -1.95 1.04
CA ALA A 168 6.82 -1.06 1.35
C ALA A 168 7.10 -0.99 2.86
N LEU A 169 6.05 -1.02 3.69
CA LEU A 169 6.14 -1.01 5.16
C LEU A 169 6.57 -2.35 5.77
N THR A 170 6.32 -3.49 5.12
CA THR A 170 6.62 -4.82 5.67
C THR A 170 7.92 -5.44 5.16
N GLY A 171 8.65 -4.76 4.28
CA GLY A 171 9.98 -5.20 3.89
C GLY A 171 10.06 -6.05 2.61
N THR A 172 8.93 -6.44 2.00
CA THR A 172 8.92 -7.28 0.78
C THR A 172 9.35 -6.52 -0.49
N GLY A 173 9.43 -5.19 -0.42
CA GLY A 173 9.88 -4.31 -1.50
C GLY A 173 8.82 -4.06 -2.58
N THR A 174 8.96 -2.95 -3.32
CA THR A 174 7.99 -2.49 -4.34
C THR A 174 7.81 -3.42 -5.53
N ARG A 175 8.77 -4.30 -5.84
CA ARG A 175 8.63 -5.33 -6.89
C ARG A 175 7.43 -6.25 -6.61
N ALA A 176 7.20 -6.56 -5.33
CA ALA A 176 6.12 -7.42 -4.90
C ALA A 176 4.73 -6.83 -5.18
N ALA A 177 4.60 -5.49 -5.18
CA ALA A 177 3.36 -4.79 -5.50
C ALA A 177 3.39 -4.10 -6.88
N SER A 178 4.22 -4.59 -7.80
CA SER A 178 4.40 -3.98 -9.12
C SER A 178 3.10 -3.87 -9.92
N SER A 179 2.23 -4.88 -9.87
CA SER A 179 0.92 -4.85 -10.54
C SER A 179 0.02 -3.73 -9.99
N ALA A 180 -0.02 -3.54 -8.67
CA ALA A 180 -0.77 -2.48 -8.02
C ALA A 180 -0.22 -1.09 -8.36
N LEU A 181 1.11 -0.93 -8.39
CA LEU A 181 1.76 0.32 -8.80
C LEU A 181 1.49 0.64 -10.27
N ILE A 182 1.57 -0.35 -11.16
CA ILE A 182 1.22 -0.21 -12.58
C ILE A 182 -0.25 0.15 -12.73
N ALA A 183 -1.14 -0.49 -11.97
CA ALA A 183 -2.56 -0.20 -12.00
C ALA A 183 -2.86 1.23 -11.57
N LEU A 184 -2.26 1.71 -10.46
CA LEU A 184 -2.41 3.09 -9.99
C LEU A 184 -1.84 4.11 -10.98
N ALA A 185 -0.60 3.91 -11.44
CA ALA A 185 0.07 4.81 -12.37
C ALA A 185 -0.67 4.85 -13.72
N GLY A 186 -1.04 3.69 -14.26
CA GLY A 186 -1.76 3.53 -15.52
C GLY A 186 -3.14 4.17 -15.48
N THR A 187 -3.95 3.90 -14.44
CA THR A 187 -5.26 4.57 -14.29
C THR A 187 -5.12 6.07 -14.11
N GLY A 188 -4.14 6.55 -13.32
CA GLY A 188 -3.89 7.97 -13.16
C GLY A 188 -3.48 8.66 -14.48
N ALA A 189 -2.59 8.02 -15.25
CA ALA A 189 -2.12 8.51 -16.54
C ALA A 189 -3.26 8.56 -17.57
N VAL A 190 -4.04 7.49 -17.72
CA VAL A 190 -5.20 7.45 -18.61
C VAL A 190 -6.23 8.50 -18.19
N THR A 191 -6.50 8.63 -16.88
CA THR A 191 -7.41 9.65 -16.35
C THR A 191 -6.99 11.05 -16.76
N LEU A 192 -5.70 11.39 -16.63
CA LEU A 192 -5.18 12.70 -17.04
C LEU A 192 -5.16 12.90 -18.55
N LEU A 193 -4.76 11.87 -19.31
CA LEU A 193 -4.72 11.89 -20.77
C LEU A 193 -6.12 12.21 -21.31
N VAL A 194 -7.10 11.47 -20.83
CA VAL A 194 -8.51 11.63 -21.16
C VAL A 194 -9.05 12.99 -20.67
N ALA A 195 -8.65 13.41 -19.46
CA ALA A 195 -9.02 14.72 -18.92
C ALA A 195 -8.48 15.89 -19.76
N ARG A 196 -7.36 15.70 -20.47
CA ARG A 196 -6.73 16.74 -21.31
C ARG A 196 -7.16 16.68 -22.78
N LEU A 197 -7.19 15.51 -23.38
CA LEU A 197 -7.24 15.36 -24.84
C LEU A 197 -8.64 15.09 -25.40
N TRP A 198 -9.54 14.46 -24.64
CA TRP A 198 -10.80 13.99 -25.21
C TRP A 198 -12.00 14.96 -25.04
N PRO A 199 -12.82 15.13 -26.10
CA PRO A 199 -14.14 15.76 -26.00
C PRO A 199 -15.06 14.96 -25.07
N ARG A 200 -16.02 15.66 -24.47
CA ARG A 200 -16.90 15.28 -23.33
C ARG A 200 -17.59 13.89 -23.38
N ARG A 201 -17.55 13.14 -24.49
CA ARG A 201 -18.40 11.95 -24.73
C ARG A 201 -17.80 10.60 -24.35
N TRP A 202 -16.47 10.44 -24.41
CA TRP A 202 -15.77 9.18 -24.13
C TRP A 202 -14.89 9.11 -22.87
N PRO A 203 -14.74 10.15 -22.02
CA PRO A 203 -13.81 10.09 -20.92
C PRO A 203 -13.96 8.89 -19.98
N TYR A 204 -15.20 8.63 -19.57
CA TYR A 204 -15.48 7.57 -18.63
C TYR A 204 -15.31 6.19 -19.26
N ALA A 205 -15.66 6.00 -20.54
CA ALA A 205 -15.49 4.70 -21.20
C ALA A 205 -14.01 4.28 -21.25
N LEU A 206 -13.10 5.19 -21.61
CA LEU A 206 -11.66 4.92 -21.66
C LEU A 206 -11.07 4.72 -20.27
N MET A 207 -11.45 5.57 -19.31
CA MET A 207 -11.01 5.44 -17.92
C MET A 207 -11.48 4.11 -17.32
N PHE A 208 -12.73 3.73 -17.53
CA PHE A 208 -13.33 2.51 -17.00
C PHE A 208 -12.73 1.26 -17.66
N SER A 209 -12.46 1.31 -18.97
CA SER A 209 -11.78 0.22 -19.68
C SER A 209 -10.35 0.02 -19.16
N ALA A 210 -9.60 1.11 -18.97
CA ALA A 210 -8.27 1.04 -18.37
C ALA A 210 -8.32 0.53 -16.93
N TRP A 211 -9.30 0.99 -16.14
CA TRP A 211 -9.50 0.53 -14.78
C TRP A 211 -9.82 -0.97 -14.72
N LEU A 212 -10.76 -1.47 -15.52
CA LEU A 212 -11.08 -2.90 -15.60
C LEU A 212 -9.88 -3.73 -16.09
N GLY A 213 -9.20 -3.29 -17.14
CA GLY A 213 -8.03 -4.00 -17.66
C GLY A 213 -6.87 -4.05 -16.66
N LEU A 214 -6.63 -2.96 -15.93
CA LEU A 214 -5.61 -2.93 -14.87
C LEU A 214 -6.06 -3.67 -13.61
N SER A 215 -7.35 -3.75 -13.34
CA SER A 215 -7.91 -4.63 -12.29
C SER A 215 -7.66 -6.09 -12.65
N ALA A 216 -7.87 -6.48 -13.91
CA ALA A 216 -7.55 -7.83 -14.38
C ALA A 216 -6.04 -8.15 -14.25
N LEU A 217 -5.16 -7.16 -14.49
CA LEU A 217 -3.72 -7.32 -14.22
C LEU A 217 -3.45 -7.61 -12.74
N VAL A 218 -4.07 -6.85 -11.82
CA VAL A 218 -3.91 -7.07 -10.38
C VAL A 218 -4.50 -8.42 -9.96
N TRP A 219 -5.62 -8.83 -10.56
CA TRP A 219 -6.25 -10.13 -10.32
C TRP A 219 -5.32 -11.30 -10.69
N HIS A 220 -4.71 -11.24 -11.88
CA HIS A 220 -3.85 -12.31 -12.39
C HIS A 220 -2.41 -12.25 -11.85
N ARG A 221 -1.99 -11.11 -11.30
CA ARG A 221 -0.67 -10.92 -10.69
C ARG A 221 -0.82 -10.21 -9.35
N PRO A 222 -1.43 -10.86 -8.35
CA PRO A 222 -1.65 -10.24 -7.05
C PRO A 222 -0.32 -9.97 -6.34
N ALA A 223 -0.30 -8.91 -5.54
CA ALA A 223 0.77 -8.72 -4.57
C ALA A 223 0.73 -9.85 -3.52
N PRO A 224 1.82 -10.08 -2.77
CA PRO A 224 1.78 -11.02 -1.65
C PRO A 224 0.61 -10.70 -0.71
N PRO A 225 -0.07 -11.72 -0.16
CA PRO A 225 -1.16 -11.51 0.77
C PRO A 225 -0.68 -10.65 1.95
N MET A 226 -1.54 -9.74 2.40
CA MET A 226 -1.24 -8.96 3.60
C MET A 226 -1.07 -9.90 4.80
N PRO A 227 -0.15 -9.62 5.72
CA PRO A 227 -0.05 -10.39 6.95
C PRO A 227 -1.41 -10.45 7.63
N ALA A 228 -1.89 -11.65 7.98
CA ALA A 228 -3.09 -11.80 8.79
C ALA A 228 -2.67 -11.79 10.27
N PRO A 229 -3.41 -11.11 11.17
CA PRO A 229 -3.18 -11.25 12.60
C PRO A 229 -3.38 -12.71 12.99
N THR A 230 -2.30 -13.39 13.36
CA THR A 230 -2.34 -14.79 13.78
C THR A 230 -3.06 -14.87 15.12
N PRO A 231 -4.06 -15.74 15.31
CA PRO A 231 -4.64 -15.96 16.63
C PRO A 231 -3.57 -16.50 17.59
N PRO A 232 -3.60 -16.13 18.88
CA PRO A 232 -2.55 -16.45 19.84
C PRO A 232 -2.23 -17.95 19.97
N ASN A 233 -3.16 -18.84 19.60
CA ASN A 233 -2.97 -20.28 19.69
C ASN A 233 -2.14 -20.89 18.54
N ALA A 234 -2.05 -20.26 17.37
CA ALA A 234 -1.34 -20.83 16.23
C ALA A 234 0.19 -20.67 16.33
N GLN A 235 0.68 -19.69 17.10
CA GLN A 235 2.11 -19.56 17.41
C GLN A 235 2.59 -20.67 18.37
N SER A 236 1.71 -21.14 19.26
CA SER A 236 1.95 -22.26 20.18
C SER A 236 2.10 -23.58 19.42
N GLU A 237 1.20 -23.83 18.46
CA GLU A 237 1.23 -25.03 17.63
C GLU A 237 2.43 -25.05 16.67
N GLN A 238 2.81 -23.89 16.11
CA GLN A 238 4.03 -23.80 15.28
C GLN A 238 5.32 -24.02 16.08
N ARG A 239 5.39 -23.62 17.36
CA ARG A 239 6.52 -23.98 18.23
C ARG A 239 6.56 -25.48 18.56
N LEU A 240 5.41 -26.11 18.71
CA LEU A 240 5.30 -27.55 18.96
C LEU A 240 5.63 -28.39 17.73
N MET A 241 5.41 -27.87 16.52
CA MET A 241 5.72 -28.57 15.26
C MET A 241 7.10 -28.27 14.69
N GLN A 242 7.88 -27.33 15.24
CA GLN A 242 9.29 -27.18 14.86
C GLN A 242 10.13 -28.27 15.55
N PRO A 243 10.77 -29.18 14.79
CA PRO A 243 11.71 -30.12 15.37
C PRO A 243 12.84 -29.34 16.02
N SER A 244 13.19 -29.67 17.24
CA SER A 244 14.23 -29.02 18.03
C SER A 244 15.61 -29.25 17.42
N VAL A 245 15.97 -28.51 16.37
CA VAL A 245 17.30 -28.59 15.72
C VAL A 245 18.44 -28.22 16.69
N GLY A 246 18.11 -27.58 17.82
CA GLY A 246 19.09 -27.09 18.81
C GLY A 246 19.71 -28.14 19.75
N ILE A 247 19.18 -29.36 19.87
CA ILE A 247 19.75 -30.35 20.82
C ILE A 247 20.79 -31.27 20.15
N ALA A 248 20.70 -31.50 18.84
CA ALA A 248 21.64 -32.38 18.14
C ALA A 248 23.03 -31.75 17.91
N GLN A 249 23.15 -30.42 17.85
CA GLN A 249 24.44 -29.74 17.67
C GLN A 249 25.24 -29.58 18.98
N ALA A 250 24.62 -29.69 20.15
CA ALA A 250 25.31 -29.56 21.43
C ALA A 250 26.04 -30.84 21.88
N HIS A 251 25.81 -31.98 21.24
CA HIS A 251 26.52 -33.24 21.53
C HIS A 251 27.67 -33.56 20.57
N ALA A 252 27.77 -32.89 19.42
CA ALA A 252 28.85 -33.13 18.45
C ALA A 252 30.16 -32.37 18.75
N ALA A 253 30.18 -31.49 19.76
CA ALA A 253 31.35 -30.67 20.11
C ALA A 253 32.18 -31.21 21.29
N ALA A 254 31.88 -32.41 21.79
CA ALA A 254 32.52 -32.99 22.96
C ALA A 254 33.06 -34.41 22.69
N GLU A 255 33.89 -34.57 21.65
CA GLU A 255 34.78 -35.74 21.57
C GLU A 255 36.24 -35.29 21.75
N PRO A 256 36.93 -35.76 22.80
CA PRO A 256 38.36 -35.48 22.98
C PRO A 256 39.17 -36.31 21.97
N SER A 257 39.93 -35.61 21.15
CA SER A 257 40.87 -36.16 20.17
C SER A 257 41.97 -36.99 20.83
N VAL A 258 41.92 -38.31 20.64
CA VAL A 258 43.02 -39.25 20.96
C VAL A 258 43.95 -39.34 19.75
N PRO A 259 45.28 -39.20 19.90
CA PRO A 259 46.21 -39.32 18.78
C PRO A 259 46.41 -40.81 18.41
N VAL A 260 45.99 -41.18 17.19
CA VAL A 260 46.29 -42.48 16.60
C VAL A 260 47.68 -42.44 15.97
N VAL A 261 48.62 -43.16 16.59
CA VAL A 261 49.93 -43.50 16.00
C VAL A 261 49.69 -44.48 14.84
N ARG A 262 50.00 -44.07 13.60
CA ARG A 262 50.03 -44.96 12.43
C ARG A 262 51.46 -45.17 11.97
N GLY A 263 52.05 -46.28 12.41
CA GLY A 263 53.22 -46.85 11.76
C GLY A 263 52.84 -47.51 10.44
N GLY A 264 53.70 -47.42 9.42
CA GLY A 264 53.54 -48.18 8.19
C GLY A 264 54.20 -47.54 6.97
N ARG A 265 55.43 -47.98 6.68
CA ARG A 265 56.23 -47.77 5.45
C ARG A 265 55.39 -47.77 4.16
N ALA A 266 55.71 -46.85 3.25
CA ALA A 266 55.51 -47.04 1.82
C ALA A 266 56.84 -46.79 1.09
N ILE A 267 57.19 -47.75 0.25
CA ILE A 267 58.42 -47.93 -0.51
C ILE A 267 58.34 -47.07 -1.78
N ALA A 268 59.37 -46.29 -2.08
CA ALA A 268 59.52 -45.60 -3.36
C ALA A 268 60.39 -46.45 -4.30
N LEU A 269 59.83 -46.82 -5.45
CA LEU A 269 60.51 -47.46 -6.58
C LEU A 269 61.34 -46.42 -7.37
N PRO A 270 62.48 -46.83 -7.98
CA PRO A 270 63.30 -45.94 -8.79
C PRO A 270 62.70 -45.66 -10.18
N PRO A 271 63.03 -44.52 -10.81
CA PRO A 271 62.58 -44.19 -12.15
C PRO A 271 63.30 -45.02 -13.22
N ALA A 272 62.58 -45.35 -14.29
CA ALA A 272 63.11 -45.94 -15.51
C ALA A 272 63.71 -44.83 -16.40
N ASP A 273 64.93 -45.10 -16.88
CA ASP A 273 65.77 -44.46 -17.90
C ASP A 273 66.11 -42.96 -17.79
#